data_AF-A0A354FP14-F1
#
_entry.id   AF-A0A354FP14-F1
#
_cell.length_a   1.000
_cell.length_b   1.000
_cell.length_c   1.000
_cell.angle_alpha   90.00
_cell.angle_beta   90.00
_cell.angle_gamma   90.00
#
_symmetry.space_group_name_H-M   'P 1'
#
loop_
_entity.id
_entity.type
_entity.pdbx_description
1 polymer ?
#
loop_
_entity_poly.entity_id
_entity_poly.type
_entity_poly.pdbx_seq_one_letter_code
_entity_poly.pdbx_strand_id
1 'polypeptide(L)'
;ATGTIVIQRFSYLDDTPWPAAPDGTGATLVLVSPQTSPAHDDPSNWRASIAPGGSPGGSDGQTFTGDPDADQDGDGLTALLEYAFGSINGDAGPSPESAITLGSGFFGNAAAESLTVTFRRNSAAEDIVISVESSANLVDWNLIQTEVVSSISNGDGSDTVTYRSLSDIAVTTREFIRVKVTQSP
;
A
#
# COMPACT_ATOMS: atom_id res chain seq x y z
N ALA A 1 -27.35 -4.35 -34.00
CA ALA A 1 -25.91 -4.17 -33.74
C ALA A 1 -25.73 -4.17 -32.22
N THR A 2 -25.15 -5.22 -31.67
CA THR A 2 -24.80 -5.28 -30.24
C THR A 2 -23.52 -4.48 -30.05
N GLY A 3 -23.65 -3.26 -29.55
CA GLY A 3 -22.51 -2.39 -29.28
C GLY A 3 -21.70 -2.93 -28.11
N THR A 4 -20.40 -3.06 -28.29
CA THR A 4 -19.46 -3.32 -27.20
C THR A 4 -19.45 -2.09 -26.28
N ILE A 5 -19.81 -2.27 -25.01
CA ILE A 5 -19.66 -1.25 -23.97
C ILE A 5 -18.33 -1.52 -23.26
N VAL A 6 -17.48 -0.50 -23.21
CA VAL A 6 -16.29 -0.52 -22.35
C VAL A 6 -16.75 -0.25 -20.93
N ILE A 7 -16.52 -1.21 -20.03
CA ILE A 7 -16.81 -1.05 -18.60
C ILE A 7 -15.62 -0.37 -17.90
N GLN A 8 -14.39 -0.73 -18.27
CA GLN A 8 -13.17 -0.12 -17.74
C GLN A 8 -12.00 -0.24 -18.71
N ARG A 9 -11.13 0.77 -18.74
CA ARG A 9 -9.91 0.80 -19.54
C ARG A 9 -8.81 1.49 -18.72
N PHE A 10 -7.66 0.83 -18.60
CA PHE A 10 -6.47 1.35 -17.93
C PHE A 10 -5.23 0.75 -18.60
N SER A 11 -4.06 1.27 -18.25
CA SER A 11 -2.75 0.77 -18.68
C SER A 11 -1.97 0.30 -17.46
N TYR A 12 -1.19 -0.77 -17.61
CA TYR A 12 -0.25 -1.25 -16.60
C TYR A 12 1.13 -1.44 -17.24
N LEU A 13 2.18 -1.41 -16.41
CA LEU A 13 3.55 -1.66 -16.84
C LEU A 13 4.10 -2.93 -16.18
N ASP A 14 5.12 -3.50 -16.81
CA ASP A 14 5.91 -4.64 -16.34
C ASP A 14 7.19 -4.14 -15.63
N ASP A 15 7.09 -3.01 -14.93
CA ASP A 15 8.20 -2.36 -14.23
C ASP A 15 7.66 -1.55 -13.04
N THR A 16 8.58 -1.19 -12.15
CA THR A 16 8.35 -0.31 -11.02
C THR A 16 7.56 0.95 -11.41
N PRO A 17 6.56 1.36 -10.60
CA PRO A 17 6.26 0.85 -9.26
C PRO A 17 5.18 -0.26 -9.24
N TRP A 18 4.82 -0.85 -10.39
CA TRP A 18 3.91 -2.01 -10.41
C TRP A 18 4.54 -3.21 -9.67
N PRO A 19 3.74 -4.05 -9.00
CA PRO A 19 4.26 -5.26 -8.38
C PRO A 19 4.92 -6.16 -9.44
N ALA A 20 6.17 -6.57 -9.22
CA ALA A 20 6.91 -7.45 -10.13
C ALA A 20 6.71 -8.96 -9.84
N ALA A 21 6.15 -9.31 -8.67
CA ALA A 21 5.89 -10.70 -8.32
C ALA A 21 4.91 -11.45 -9.27
N PRO A 22 3.94 -10.77 -9.91
CA PRO A 22 3.10 -11.36 -10.96
C PRO A 22 3.77 -11.63 -12.30
N ASP A 23 5.06 -11.32 -12.47
CA ASP A 23 5.74 -11.49 -13.75
C ASP A 23 6.01 -12.98 -14.03
N GLY A 24 5.75 -13.42 -15.26
CA GLY A 24 6.04 -14.79 -15.72
C GLY A 24 5.11 -15.87 -15.15
N THR A 25 5.67 -16.84 -14.42
CA THR A 25 4.94 -18.03 -13.90
C THR A 25 4.53 -17.89 -12.42
N GLY A 26 4.60 -16.67 -11.88
CA GLY A 26 4.42 -16.38 -10.46
C GLY A 26 2.97 -16.21 -10.03
N ALA A 27 2.75 -15.24 -9.14
CA ALA A 27 1.43 -14.82 -8.71
C ALA A 27 0.65 -14.17 -9.87
N THR A 28 -0.61 -13.81 -9.62
CA THR A 28 -1.42 -12.99 -10.54
C THR A 28 -1.58 -11.58 -9.98
N LEU A 29 -1.84 -10.59 -10.84
CA LEU A 29 -2.11 -9.23 -10.40
C LEU A 29 -3.57 -9.11 -9.93
N VAL A 30 -3.77 -8.69 -8.68
CA VAL A 30 -5.08 -8.56 -8.03
C VAL A 30 -5.27 -7.12 -7.56
N LEU A 31 -6.48 -6.59 -7.73
CA LEU A 31 -6.83 -5.25 -7.28
C LEU A 31 -7.04 -5.25 -5.76
N VAL A 32 -6.47 -4.27 -5.07
CA VAL A 32 -6.67 -4.04 -3.64
C VAL A 32 -8.05 -3.42 -3.43
N SER A 33 -8.81 -3.91 -2.45
CA SER A 33 -10.14 -3.38 -2.10
C SER A 33 -11.07 -3.17 -3.33
N PRO A 34 -11.29 -4.18 -4.20
CA PRO A 34 -11.91 -3.98 -5.52
C PRO A 34 -13.34 -3.43 -5.45
N GLN A 35 -14.04 -3.64 -4.33
CA GLN A 35 -15.40 -3.13 -4.12
C GLN A 35 -15.47 -1.60 -3.97
N THR A 36 -14.33 -0.95 -3.68
CA THR A 36 -14.24 0.51 -3.59
C THR A 36 -14.13 1.19 -4.96
N SER A 37 -14.01 0.40 -6.06
CA SER A 37 -13.73 0.90 -7.41
C SER A 37 -12.52 1.84 -7.45
N PRO A 38 -11.32 1.37 -7.02
CA PRO A 38 -10.14 2.21 -6.96
C PRO A 38 -9.66 2.63 -8.36
N ALA A 39 -8.66 3.52 -8.43
CA ALA A 39 -8.05 3.91 -9.69
C ALA A 39 -7.19 2.77 -10.25
N HIS A 40 -7.61 2.13 -11.34
CA HIS A 40 -6.93 0.95 -11.89
C HIS A 40 -5.62 1.29 -12.62
N ASP A 41 -5.39 2.55 -12.97
CA ASP A 41 -4.14 3.04 -13.54
C ASP A 41 -3.10 3.42 -12.49
N ASP A 42 -3.46 3.37 -11.21
CA ASP A 42 -2.57 3.61 -10.08
C ASP A 42 -1.96 2.28 -9.58
N PRO A 43 -0.63 2.09 -9.66
CA PRO A 43 0.05 0.87 -9.24
C PRO A 43 -0.15 0.54 -7.75
N SER A 44 -0.41 1.55 -6.91
CA SER A 44 -0.63 1.36 -5.47
C SER A 44 -1.90 0.54 -5.17
N ASN A 45 -2.86 0.53 -6.10
CA ASN A 45 -4.11 -0.22 -6.00
C ASN A 45 -3.97 -1.68 -6.44
N TRP A 46 -2.76 -2.14 -6.76
CA TRP A 46 -2.52 -3.50 -7.20
C TRP A 46 -1.56 -4.23 -6.28
N ARG A 47 -1.75 -5.54 -6.18
CA ARG A 47 -0.92 -6.47 -5.43
C ARG A 47 -0.73 -7.77 -6.19
N ALA A 48 0.22 -8.57 -5.72
CA ALA A 48 0.28 -9.98 -6.10
C ALA A 48 -0.80 -10.79 -5.37
N SER A 49 -1.29 -11.85 -6.03
CA SER A 49 -2.07 -12.88 -5.35
C SER A 49 -1.21 -13.64 -4.34
N ILE A 50 -1.82 -14.13 -3.26
CA ILE A 50 -1.14 -14.87 -2.19
C ILE A 50 -0.63 -16.22 -2.71
N ALA A 51 -1.41 -16.88 -3.58
CA ALA A 51 -1.06 -18.16 -4.18
C ALA A 51 -0.46 -18.00 -5.58
N PRO A 52 0.57 -18.80 -5.94
CA PRO A 52 1.00 -18.95 -7.33
C PRO A 52 -0.15 -19.42 -8.22
N GLY A 53 -0.30 -18.82 -9.40
CA GLY A 53 -1.43 -19.10 -10.31
C GLY A 53 -2.76 -18.44 -9.91
N GLY A 54 -2.78 -17.65 -8.83
CA GLY A 54 -3.93 -16.86 -8.41
C GLY A 54 -5.10 -17.68 -7.85
N SER A 55 -6.27 -17.04 -7.79
CA SER A 55 -7.52 -17.62 -7.27
C SER A 55 -8.66 -17.51 -8.28
N PRO A 56 -8.64 -18.27 -9.39
CA PRO A 56 -9.67 -18.17 -10.43
C PRO A 56 -11.09 -18.39 -9.88
N GLY A 57 -11.96 -17.39 -10.06
CA GLY A 57 -13.36 -17.45 -9.62
C GLY A 57 -13.58 -17.25 -8.12
N GLY A 58 -12.52 -16.95 -7.36
CA GLY A 58 -12.59 -16.64 -5.93
C GLY A 58 -11.83 -15.36 -5.59
N SER A 59 -11.83 -15.03 -4.30
CA SER A 59 -10.95 -14.02 -3.71
C SER A 59 -9.92 -14.75 -2.85
N ASP A 60 -8.68 -14.24 -2.83
CA ASP A 60 -7.64 -14.60 -1.87
C ASP A 60 -7.48 -13.53 -0.78
N GLY A 61 -8.41 -12.59 -0.69
CA GLY A 61 -8.43 -11.59 0.35
C GLY A 61 -8.85 -12.13 1.70
N GLN A 62 -8.45 -11.38 2.71
CA GLN A 62 -8.86 -11.50 4.09
C GLN A 62 -9.57 -10.22 4.50
N THR A 63 -10.38 -10.32 5.54
CA THR A 63 -11.01 -9.19 6.21
C THR A 63 -10.59 -9.15 7.67
N PHE A 64 -10.41 -7.96 8.23
CA PHE A 64 -10.12 -7.78 9.64
C PHE A 64 -11.27 -8.29 10.52
N THR A 65 -10.92 -8.89 11.66
CA THR A 65 -11.88 -9.30 12.70
C THR A 65 -11.35 -8.96 14.07
N GLY A 66 -12.21 -8.46 14.95
CA GLY A 66 -11.87 -8.15 16.33
C GLY A 66 -12.11 -6.68 16.66
N ASP A 67 -11.57 -6.27 17.81
CA ASP A 67 -11.55 -4.86 18.21
C ASP A 67 -10.38 -4.15 17.49
N PRO A 68 -10.64 -3.18 16.61
CA PRO A 68 -9.59 -2.49 15.85
C PRO A 68 -8.64 -1.69 16.75
N ASP A 69 -9.07 -1.29 17.95
CA ASP A 69 -8.30 -0.47 18.89
C ASP A 69 -7.55 -1.31 19.95
N ALA A 70 -7.69 -2.64 19.93
CA ALA A 70 -6.99 -3.52 20.87
C ALA A 70 -5.47 -3.50 20.63
N ASP A 71 -4.69 -3.53 21.70
CA ASP A 71 -3.22 -3.62 21.69
C ASP A 71 -2.87 -4.67 22.75
N GLN A 72 -2.89 -5.95 22.35
CA GLN A 72 -2.89 -7.08 23.30
C GLN A 72 -1.50 -7.38 23.87
N ASP A 73 -0.47 -7.11 23.08
CA ASP A 73 0.95 -7.30 23.39
C ASP A 73 1.61 -6.02 23.93
N GLY A 74 0.96 -4.85 23.77
CA GLY A 74 1.36 -3.59 24.38
C GLY A 74 2.54 -2.93 23.66
N ASP A 75 2.71 -3.21 22.37
CA ASP A 75 3.80 -2.67 21.56
C ASP A 75 3.47 -1.29 20.94
N GLY A 76 2.23 -0.84 21.11
CA GLY A 76 1.72 0.45 20.65
C GLY A 76 1.12 0.43 19.24
N LEU A 77 1.09 -0.73 18.58
CA LEU A 77 0.29 -0.95 17.39
C LEU A 77 -1.06 -1.54 17.78
N THR A 78 -2.13 -0.88 17.34
CA THR A 78 -3.47 -1.45 17.47
C THR A 78 -3.63 -2.63 16.51
N ALA A 79 -4.51 -3.57 16.84
CA ALA A 79 -4.85 -4.75 16.05
C ALA A 79 -5.14 -4.44 14.58
N LEU A 80 -5.79 -3.30 14.29
CA LEU A 80 -6.05 -2.88 12.90
C LEU A 80 -4.77 -2.50 12.16
N LEU A 81 -3.81 -1.85 12.82
CA LEU A 81 -2.52 -1.48 12.24
C LEU A 81 -1.64 -2.71 12.03
N GLU A 82 -1.63 -3.63 12.98
CA GLU A 82 -0.91 -4.91 12.83
C GLU A 82 -1.46 -5.68 11.64
N TYR A 83 -2.78 -5.81 11.55
CA TYR A 83 -3.43 -6.45 10.41
C TYR A 83 -3.13 -5.74 9.09
N ALA A 84 -3.16 -4.41 9.06
CA ALA A 84 -2.89 -3.61 7.87
C ALA A 84 -1.43 -3.71 7.41
N PHE A 85 -0.48 -3.83 8.35
CA PHE A 85 0.95 -3.93 8.06
C PHE A 85 1.44 -5.39 7.96
N GLY A 86 0.59 -6.36 8.30
CA GLY A 86 0.85 -7.79 8.13
C GLY A 86 1.61 -8.44 9.31
N SER A 87 1.66 -7.80 10.47
CA SER A 87 2.10 -8.43 11.73
C SER A 87 0.93 -9.16 12.41
N ILE A 88 1.22 -9.90 13.48
CA ILE A 88 0.26 -10.80 14.14
C ILE A 88 -0.21 -10.16 15.45
N ASN A 89 -1.50 -9.81 15.51
CA ASN A 89 -2.11 -9.29 16.73
C ASN A 89 -1.99 -10.24 17.93
N GLY A 90 -1.43 -9.70 19.01
CA GLY A 90 -1.26 -10.40 20.27
C GLY A 90 -0.22 -11.51 20.20
N ASP A 91 0.74 -11.41 19.27
CA ASP A 91 1.94 -12.22 19.36
C ASP A 91 2.75 -11.84 20.62
N ALA A 92 3.66 -12.71 21.04
CA ALA A 92 4.34 -12.54 22.32
C ALA A 92 5.48 -11.51 22.30
N GLY A 93 5.67 -10.78 21.20
CA GLY A 93 6.80 -9.89 20.97
C GLY A 93 6.41 -8.57 20.30
N PRO A 94 7.35 -7.65 20.13
CA PRO A 94 7.12 -6.46 19.32
C PRO A 94 6.96 -6.84 17.84
N SER A 95 6.28 -5.99 17.07
CA SER A 95 6.14 -6.08 15.61
C SER A 95 7.12 -5.17 14.82
N PRO A 96 8.46 -5.37 14.87
CA PRO A 96 9.42 -4.49 14.22
C PRO A 96 9.29 -4.45 12.69
N GLU A 97 8.71 -5.48 12.07
CA GLU A 97 8.42 -5.54 10.64
C GLU A 97 7.29 -4.59 10.20
N SER A 98 6.47 -4.13 11.14
CA SER A 98 5.45 -3.09 10.94
C SER A 98 6.01 -1.67 11.13
N ALA A 99 7.32 -1.53 11.38
CA ALA A 99 7.95 -0.23 11.55
C ALA A 99 7.91 0.61 10.26
N ILE A 100 7.47 1.86 10.41
CA ILE A 100 7.52 2.85 9.34
C ILE A 100 8.91 3.48 9.30
N THR A 101 9.58 3.44 8.15
CA THR A 101 10.88 4.05 7.93
C THR A 101 10.73 5.31 7.09
N LEU A 102 11.36 6.41 7.52
CA LEU A 102 11.49 7.64 6.74
C LEU A 102 12.86 7.70 6.08
N GLY A 103 12.91 8.25 4.88
CA GLY A 103 14.15 8.46 4.15
C GLY A 103 14.04 9.59 3.14
N SER A 104 15.00 9.64 2.23
CA SER A 104 14.95 10.53 1.08
C SER A 104 15.56 9.83 -0.14
N GLY A 105 15.15 10.25 -1.34
CA GLY A 105 15.64 9.65 -2.57
C GLY A 105 15.37 10.49 -3.79
N PHE A 106 16.13 10.21 -4.85
CA PHE A 106 15.93 10.78 -6.17
C PHE A 106 15.13 9.81 -7.02
N PHE A 107 14.09 10.30 -7.69
CA PHE A 107 13.29 9.47 -8.59
C PHE A 107 12.94 10.24 -9.87
N GLY A 108 13.07 9.57 -11.02
CA GLY A 108 12.93 10.19 -12.33
C GLY A 108 14.09 11.11 -12.69
N ASN A 109 13.80 12.35 -13.09
CA ASN A 109 14.83 13.35 -13.40
C ASN A 109 15.54 13.77 -12.10
N ALA A 110 16.75 13.27 -11.90
CA ALA A 110 17.57 13.27 -10.68
C ALA A 110 18.00 14.64 -10.11
N ALA A 111 17.23 15.71 -10.33
CA ALA A 111 17.52 17.06 -9.84
C ALA A 111 16.84 17.41 -8.50
N ALA A 112 15.79 16.68 -8.11
CA ALA A 112 15.05 16.92 -6.88
C ALA A 112 15.06 15.66 -6.00
N GLU A 113 15.48 15.84 -4.74
CA GLU A 113 15.39 14.80 -3.72
C GLU A 113 14.05 14.93 -3.00
N SER A 114 13.36 13.82 -2.80
CA SER A 114 12.03 13.76 -2.20
C SER A 114 12.08 13.02 -0.86
N LEU A 115 11.28 13.46 0.11
CA LEU A 115 11.00 12.69 1.33
C LEU A 115 10.34 11.36 0.95
N THR A 116 10.76 10.26 1.58
CA THR A 116 10.18 8.93 1.37
C THR A 116 9.64 8.35 2.67
N VAL A 117 8.59 7.54 2.54
CA VAL A 117 8.05 6.71 3.62
C VAL A 117 7.94 5.27 3.12
N THR A 118 8.53 4.36 3.88
CA THR A 118 8.56 2.93 3.58
C THR A 118 7.90 2.18 4.72
N PHE A 119 6.99 1.27 4.39
CA PHE A 119 6.28 0.45 5.36
C PHE A 119 5.83 -0.86 4.72
N ARG A 120 5.53 -1.85 5.55
CA ARG A 120 4.95 -3.11 5.13
C ARG A 120 3.43 -2.95 5.02
N ARG A 121 2.80 -3.61 4.05
CA ARG A 121 1.33 -3.74 3.97
C ARG A 121 0.97 -5.21 3.83
N ASN A 122 -0.11 -5.61 4.48
CA ASN A 122 -0.72 -6.91 4.28
C ASN A 122 -1.37 -6.95 2.89
N SER A 123 -0.80 -7.74 1.98
CA SER A 123 -1.34 -7.88 0.64
C SER A 123 -2.71 -8.56 0.69
N ALA A 124 -2.99 -9.42 1.65
CA ALA A 124 -4.29 -10.08 1.76
C ALA A 124 -5.43 -9.15 2.19
N ALA A 125 -5.16 -7.99 2.80
CA ALA A 125 -6.18 -7.17 3.44
C ALA A 125 -7.11 -6.47 2.43
N GLU A 126 -8.25 -7.08 2.12
CA GLU A 126 -9.21 -6.56 1.12
C GLU A 126 -10.14 -5.49 1.68
N ASP A 127 -10.28 -5.43 3.00
CA ASP A 127 -11.08 -4.43 3.72
C ASP A 127 -10.22 -3.28 4.25
N ILE A 128 -8.95 -3.17 3.81
CA ILE A 128 -8.04 -2.12 4.24
C ILE A 128 -7.64 -1.23 3.07
N VAL A 129 -7.81 0.07 3.27
CA VAL A 129 -7.24 1.10 2.43
C VAL A 129 -6.13 1.79 3.20
N ILE A 130 -4.90 1.70 2.68
CA ILE A 130 -3.75 2.43 3.19
C ILE A 130 -3.45 3.59 2.24
N SER A 131 -3.41 4.79 2.79
CA SER A 131 -3.17 6.00 2.04
C SER A 131 -2.07 6.83 2.66
N VAL A 132 -1.13 7.33 1.85
CA VAL A 132 -0.08 8.23 2.31
C VAL A 132 -0.50 9.66 2.01
N GLU A 133 -0.50 10.50 3.05
CA GLU A 133 -0.92 11.89 2.94
C GLU A 133 0.21 12.81 3.40
N SER A 134 0.38 13.94 2.73
CA SER A 134 1.29 15.00 3.16
C SER A 134 0.55 16.26 3.60
N SER A 135 1.23 17.06 4.43
CA SER A 135 0.69 18.28 5.02
C SER A 135 1.79 19.31 5.25
N ALA A 136 1.46 20.60 5.14
CA ALA A 136 2.37 21.69 5.48
C ALA A 136 2.17 22.25 6.91
N ASN A 137 1.07 21.87 7.57
CA ASN A 137 0.60 22.51 8.80
C ASN A 137 -0.04 21.56 9.83
N LEU A 138 -0.04 20.23 9.58
CA LEU A 138 -0.69 19.19 10.39
C LEU A 138 -2.23 19.26 10.46
N VAL A 139 -2.84 20.20 9.75
CA VAL A 139 -4.30 20.40 9.71
C VAL A 139 -4.86 19.93 8.37
N ASP A 140 -4.29 20.42 7.28
CA ASP A 140 -4.72 20.09 5.92
C ASP A 140 -3.86 18.94 5.37
N TRP A 141 -4.50 17.84 4.98
CA TRP A 141 -3.84 16.61 4.52
C TRP A 141 -4.24 16.29 3.07
N ASN A 142 -3.26 15.99 2.23
CA ASN A 142 -3.46 15.78 0.78
C ASN A 142 -2.83 14.47 0.30
N LEU A 143 -3.61 13.69 -0.45
CA LEU A 143 -3.17 12.43 -1.07
C LEU A 143 -2.34 12.67 -2.35
N ILE A 144 -2.74 13.66 -3.15
CA ILE A 144 -2.17 13.95 -4.47
C ILE A 144 -0.71 14.44 -4.45
N GLN A 145 -0.16 14.69 -3.27
CA GLN A 145 1.22 15.14 -3.08
C GLN A 145 2.17 13.97 -2.84
N THR A 146 1.71 12.73 -3.01
CA THR A 146 2.53 11.54 -2.85
C THR A 146 2.32 10.59 -4.02
N GLU A 147 3.32 9.75 -4.28
CA GLU A 147 3.21 8.67 -5.24
C GLU A 147 3.95 7.42 -4.74
N VAL A 148 3.46 6.24 -5.11
CA VAL A 148 4.18 4.98 -4.89
C VAL A 148 5.35 4.90 -5.87
N VAL A 149 6.52 4.51 -5.37
CA VAL A 149 7.76 4.39 -6.15
C VAL A 149 8.38 3.00 -6.07
N SER A 150 7.93 2.17 -5.13
CA SER A 150 8.36 0.78 -5.01
C SER A 150 7.28 -0.06 -4.32
N SER A 151 7.12 -1.30 -4.78
CA SER A 151 6.30 -2.33 -4.14
C SER A 151 6.99 -3.68 -4.33
N ILE A 152 7.55 -4.22 -3.24
CA ILE A 152 8.33 -5.47 -3.26
C ILE A 152 7.66 -6.49 -2.35
N SER A 153 7.33 -7.66 -2.89
CA SER A 153 6.76 -8.75 -2.07
C SER A 153 7.79 -9.31 -1.10
N ASN A 154 7.38 -9.56 0.14
CA ASN A 154 8.20 -10.18 1.17
C ASN A 154 8.08 -11.73 1.18
N GLY A 155 7.18 -12.29 0.35
CA GLY A 155 6.99 -13.76 0.23
C GLY A 155 6.19 -14.41 1.36
N ASP A 156 5.63 -13.61 2.26
CA ASP A 156 4.87 -14.06 3.45
C ASP A 156 3.43 -13.53 3.47
N GLY A 157 2.91 -13.08 2.32
CA GLY A 157 1.59 -12.47 2.20
C GLY A 157 1.57 -10.95 2.43
N SER A 158 2.75 -10.33 2.57
CA SER A 158 2.91 -8.88 2.65
C SER A 158 3.78 -8.31 1.53
N ASP A 159 3.67 -7.00 1.33
CA ASP A 159 4.55 -6.21 0.48
C ASP A 159 5.24 -5.11 1.30
N THR A 160 6.51 -4.84 1.02
CA THR A 160 7.19 -3.62 1.43
C THR A 160 6.98 -2.56 0.35
N VAL A 161 6.28 -1.48 0.70
CA VAL A 161 5.97 -0.37 -0.23
C VAL A 161 6.73 0.88 0.17
N THR A 162 7.14 1.66 -0.83
CA THR A 162 7.74 2.98 -0.61
C THR A 162 6.94 4.02 -1.40
N TYR A 163 6.56 5.07 -0.69
CA TYR A 163 5.96 6.28 -1.27
C TYR A 163 6.96 7.42 -1.16
N ARG A 164 6.94 8.32 -2.13
CA ARG A 164 7.63 9.61 -2.04
C ARG A 164 6.64 10.76 -1.99
N SER A 165 7.05 11.84 -1.34
CA SER A 165 6.45 13.15 -1.56
C SER A 165 6.81 13.67 -2.96
N LEU A 166 5.90 14.40 -3.59
CA LEU A 166 6.15 15.14 -4.83
C LEU A 166 6.83 16.50 -4.57
N SER A 167 7.03 16.86 -3.31
CA SER A 167 7.78 18.04 -2.88
C SER A 167 9.29 17.83 -3.02
N ASP A 168 10.02 18.86 -3.45
CA ASP A 168 11.48 18.89 -3.44
C ASP A 168 11.96 19.31 -2.06
N ILE A 169 12.67 18.42 -1.37
CA ILE A 169 13.15 18.63 -0.01
C ILE A 169 14.12 19.82 0.09
N ALA A 170 14.81 20.17 -1.00
CA ALA A 170 15.79 21.26 -1.02
C ALA A 170 15.14 22.65 -0.88
N VAL A 171 13.89 22.80 -1.34
CA VAL A 171 13.14 24.07 -1.31
C VAL A 171 11.91 24.02 -0.39
N THR A 172 11.57 22.84 0.12
CA THR A 172 10.44 22.66 1.03
C THR A 172 10.84 23.01 2.46
N THR A 173 10.31 24.13 2.96
CA THR A 173 10.63 24.61 4.31
C THR A 173 10.06 23.74 5.42
N ARG A 174 8.91 23.09 5.17
CA ARG A 174 8.24 22.20 6.11
C ARG A 174 7.25 21.30 5.41
N GLU A 175 7.33 20.02 5.69
CA GLU A 175 6.36 19.02 5.26
C GLU A 175 6.22 17.96 6.36
N PHE A 176 5.01 17.43 6.49
CA PHE A 176 4.66 16.31 7.35
C PHE A 176 4.07 15.22 6.47
N ILE A 177 4.34 13.97 6.82
CA ILE A 177 3.81 12.80 6.13
C ILE A 177 3.14 11.89 7.16
N ARG A 178 2.03 11.27 6.78
CA ARG A 178 1.40 10.22 7.58
C ARG A 178 0.96 9.06 6.69
N VAL A 179 0.99 7.87 7.28
CA VAL A 179 0.32 6.69 6.74
C VAL A 179 -1.01 6.58 7.45
N LYS A 180 -2.10 6.58 6.68
CA LYS A 180 -3.46 6.46 7.19
C LYS A 180 -4.03 5.11 6.78
N VAL A 181 -4.48 4.34 7.76
CA VAL A 181 -5.16 3.07 7.58
C VAL A 181 -6.65 3.30 7.79
N THR A 182 -7.48 2.85 6.85
CA THR A 182 -8.93 2.91 6.96
C THR A 182 -9.51 1.55 6.65
N GLN A 183 -10.33 1.01 7.57
CA GLN A 183 -11.13 -0.17 7.27
C GLN A 183 -12.32 0.24 6.39
N SER A 184 -12.43 -0.37 5.23
CA SER A 184 -13.58 -0.24 4.33
C SER A 184 -14.55 -1.41 4.56
N PRO A 185 -15.88 -1.19 4.50
CA PRO A 185 -16.87 -2.24 4.74
C PRO A 185 -16.84 -3.41 3.74
#